data_AF-A0A5M6HI48-F1
#
_entry.id   AF-A0A5M6HI48-F1
#
_cell.length_a   1.000
_cell.length_b   1.000
_cell.length_c   1.000
_cell.angle_alpha   90.00
_cell.angle_beta   90.00
_cell.angle_gamma   90.00
#
_symmetry.space_group_name_H-M   'P 1'
#
loop_
_entity.id
_entity.type
_entity.pdbx_description
1 polymer ?
#
loop_
_entity_poly.entity_id
_entity_poly.type
_entity_poly.pdbx_seq_one_letter_code
_entity_poly.pdbx_strand_id
1 'polypeptide(L)'
;MSTLRSGRLSARLRVPSGQAENVLQANVMMVMCGCPIIPGGHWDADRFEVTALIRSRDRYIGEVRLSYAGEIGQFAGESTIPSDGPYDIIVYAFDPANGNTGLDRTTVVVGSSQPTPNEEQRPGVFDE
;
A
#
# COMPACT_ATOMS: atom_id res chain seq x y z
N MET A 1 35.49 1.19 -16.52
CA MET A 1 35.14 1.99 -15.32
C MET A 1 33.89 2.79 -15.65
N SER A 2 32.71 2.27 -15.29
CA SER A 2 31.44 2.97 -15.48
C SER A 2 30.71 2.99 -14.14
N THR A 3 30.33 4.19 -13.72
CA THR A 3 29.93 4.56 -12.37
C THR A 3 28.52 4.03 -12.04
N LEU A 4 28.40 3.29 -10.94
CA LEU A 4 27.11 2.98 -10.31
C LEU A 4 26.37 4.28 -9.97
N ARG A 5 25.20 4.53 -10.58
CA ARG A 5 24.22 5.45 -10.01
C ARG A 5 23.40 4.71 -8.95
N SER A 6 23.89 4.81 -7.72
CA SER A 6 23.12 4.53 -6.51
C SER A 6 21.96 5.52 -6.42
N GLY A 7 20.77 5.09 -6.86
CA GLY A 7 19.51 5.76 -6.58
C GLY A 7 18.83 5.07 -5.41
N ARG A 8 19.02 5.57 -4.19
CA ARG A 8 18.11 5.26 -3.07
C ARG A 8 16.76 5.90 -3.37
N LEU A 9 15.91 5.18 -4.10
CA LEU A 9 14.50 5.51 -4.24
C LEU A 9 13.80 5.09 -2.94
N SER A 10 13.48 6.04 -2.07
CA SER A 10 12.27 5.87 -1.25
C SER A 10 11.13 5.67 -2.23
N ALA A 11 10.62 4.45 -2.32
CA ALA A 11 9.61 4.07 -3.29
C ALA A 11 8.32 4.84 -3.01
N ARG A 12 8.15 6.00 -3.65
CA ARG A 12 6.83 6.62 -3.79
C ARG A 12 6.06 5.71 -4.75
N LEU A 13 5.10 4.95 -4.21
CA LEU A 13 4.25 4.10 -5.03
C LEU A 13 3.45 5.00 -5.98
N ARG A 14 3.58 4.74 -7.28
CA ARG A 14 2.74 5.36 -8.31
C ARG A 14 1.52 4.46 -8.54
N VAL A 15 0.34 5.03 -8.41
CA VAL A 15 -0.93 4.33 -8.61
C VAL A 15 -1.61 4.92 -9.85
N PRO A 16 -2.08 4.10 -10.82
CA PRO A 16 -2.80 4.60 -11.99
C PRO A 16 -4.06 5.37 -11.58
N SER A 17 -4.31 6.54 -12.16
CA SER A 17 -5.58 7.25 -12.00
C SER A 17 -6.65 6.71 -12.95
N GLY A 18 -7.93 6.85 -12.56
CA GLY A 18 -9.07 6.45 -13.37
C GLY A 18 -9.51 4.98 -13.23
N GLN A 19 -8.88 4.20 -12.33
CA GLN A 19 -9.49 2.94 -11.89
C GLN A 19 -10.61 3.25 -10.89
N ALA A 20 -11.76 2.59 -11.07
CA ALA A 20 -12.90 2.74 -10.17
C ALA A 20 -12.57 2.33 -8.72
N GLU A 21 -11.53 1.50 -8.56
CA GLU A 21 -11.22 0.79 -7.33
C GLU A 21 -9.71 0.54 -7.20
N ASN A 22 -9.15 0.85 -6.04
CA ASN A 22 -7.76 0.56 -5.69
C ASN A 22 -7.76 -0.28 -4.42
N VAL A 23 -7.06 -1.41 -4.44
CA VAL A 23 -6.88 -2.25 -3.25
C VAL A 23 -5.78 -1.66 -2.38
N LEU A 24 -6.14 -1.32 -1.15
CA LEU A 24 -5.18 -1.01 -0.09
C LEU A 24 -4.86 -2.29 0.63
N GLN A 25 -3.57 -2.60 0.75
CA GLN A 25 -3.08 -3.78 1.47
C GLN A 25 -2.10 -3.32 2.56
N ALA A 26 -2.26 -3.87 3.76
CA ALA A 26 -1.45 -3.56 4.91
C ALA A 26 -0.96 -4.85 5.58
N ASN A 27 0.33 -4.85 5.95
CA ASN A 27 0.96 -5.92 6.69
C ASN A 27 0.98 -5.52 8.17
N VAL A 28 0.17 -6.16 8.98
CA VAL A 28 0.20 -5.99 10.43
C VAL A 28 1.13 -7.06 11.00
N MET A 29 2.19 -6.61 11.65
CA MET A 29 3.09 -7.47 12.40
C MET A 29 3.14 -7.00 13.84
N MET A 30 2.76 -7.88 14.77
CA MET A 30 2.86 -7.65 16.19
C MET A 30 3.84 -8.69 16.73
N VAL A 31 5.12 -8.36 16.82
CA VAL A 31 6.12 -9.36 17.23
C VAL A 31 7.24 -8.83 18.10
N MET A 32 7.20 -9.28 19.36
CA MET A 32 8.37 -9.74 20.10
C MET A 32 8.37 -11.27 20.32
N CYS A 33 7.21 -11.96 20.25
CA CYS A 33 7.03 -13.36 20.70
C CYS A 33 6.73 -14.41 19.60
N GLY A 34 6.64 -14.03 18.33
CA GLY A 34 6.54 -14.94 17.18
C GLY A 34 5.14 -15.51 16.85
N CYS A 35 4.10 -15.23 17.64
CA CYS A 35 2.76 -15.73 17.35
C CYS A 35 2.16 -15.07 16.09
N PRO A 36 1.60 -15.83 15.13
CA PRO A 36 1.03 -15.27 13.91
C PRO A 36 -0.31 -14.56 14.16
N ILE A 37 -0.62 -13.57 13.32
CA ILE A 37 -1.92 -12.89 13.28
C ILE A 37 -2.81 -13.59 12.26
N ILE A 38 -3.78 -14.36 12.73
CA ILE A 38 -4.73 -15.16 11.94
C ILE A 38 -6.09 -15.24 12.65
N PRO A 39 -7.21 -15.46 11.93
CA PRO A 39 -8.52 -15.68 12.54
C PRO A 39 -8.50 -16.81 13.57
N GLY A 40 -9.03 -16.55 14.77
CA GLY A 40 -9.06 -17.52 15.89
C GLY A 40 -7.69 -17.86 16.51
N GLY A 41 -6.62 -17.18 16.10
CA GLY A 41 -5.29 -17.32 16.67
C GLY A 41 -5.13 -16.61 18.03
N HIS A 42 -3.91 -16.65 18.59
CA HIS A 42 -3.60 -15.88 19.80
C HIS A 42 -3.72 -14.37 19.55
N TRP A 43 -3.23 -13.93 18.38
CA TRP A 43 -3.55 -12.64 17.80
C TRP A 43 -4.67 -12.87 16.77
N ASP A 44 -5.91 -12.78 17.25
CA ASP A 44 -7.10 -13.06 16.46
C ASP A 44 -7.36 -11.94 15.45
N ALA A 45 -7.09 -12.21 14.17
CA ALA A 45 -7.20 -11.24 13.08
C ALA A 45 -8.61 -10.62 12.97
N ASP A 46 -9.66 -11.37 13.33
CA ASP A 46 -11.05 -10.91 13.24
C ASP A 46 -11.40 -9.85 14.31
N ARG A 47 -10.55 -9.71 15.33
CA ARG A 47 -10.74 -8.73 16.42
C ARG A 47 -9.98 -7.44 16.19
N PHE A 48 -9.03 -7.42 15.26
CA PHE A 48 -8.28 -6.21 14.97
C PHE A 48 -9.16 -5.19 14.26
N GLU A 49 -9.08 -3.95 14.73
CA GLU A 49 -9.57 -2.80 14.01
C GLU A 49 -8.44 -2.25 13.14
N VAL A 50 -8.45 -2.61 11.85
CA VAL A 50 -7.47 -2.12 10.89
C VAL A 50 -8.15 -1.12 9.95
N THR A 51 -7.66 0.11 9.93
CA THR A 51 -8.26 1.19 9.15
C THR A 51 -7.18 2.02 8.47
N ALA A 52 -7.40 2.31 7.19
CA ALA A 52 -6.59 3.22 6.40
C ALA A 52 -7.27 4.58 6.30
N LEU A 53 -6.64 5.62 6.83
CA LEU A 53 -7.05 7.02 6.68
C LEU A 53 -6.38 7.61 5.44
N ILE A 54 -7.17 8.21 4.56
CA ILE A 54 -6.70 8.81 3.33
C ILE A 54 -6.72 10.33 3.48
N ARG A 55 -5.60 10.98 3.16
CA ARG A 55 -5.47 12.44 3.19
C ARG A 55 -4.88 12.96 1.88
N SER A 56 -5.37 14.11 1.44
CA SER A 56 -4.80 14.87 0.31
C SER A 56 -4.46 16.28 0.78
N ARG A 57 -3.20 16.71 0.59
CA ARG A 57 -2.72 18.04 1.02
C ARG A 57 -3.17 18.40 2.44
N ASP A 58 -2.90 17.50 3.38
CA ASP A 58 -3.28 17.58 4.80
C ASP A 58 -4.78 17.57 5.11
N ARG A 59 -5.67 17.50 4.13
CA ARG A 59 -7.11 17.34 4.33
C ARG A 59 -7.49 15.87 4.38
N TYR A 60 -8.27 15.49 5.39
CA TYR A 60 -8.91 14.16 5.45
C TYR A 60 -9.96 14.05 4.35
N ILE A 61 -9.90 12.96 3.56
CA ILE A 61 -10.85 12.73 2.47
C ILE A 61 -11.71 11.49 2.68
N GLY A 62 -11.31 10.58 3.57
CA GLY A 62 -12.06 9.38 3.89
C GLY A 62 -11.20 8.33 4.56
N GLU A 63 -11.84 7.23 4.95
CA GLU A 63 -11.21 6.06 5.53
C GLU A 63 -11.77 4.78 4.92
N VAL A 64 -10.96 3.72 5.00
CA VAL A 64 -11.32 2.39 4.54
C VAL A 64 -11.01 1.41 5.64
N ARG A 65 -12.01 0.61 6.03
CA ARG A 65 -11.79 -0.51 6.94
C ARG A 65 -11.16 -1.66 6.16
N LEU A 66 -10.07 -2.19 6.68
CA LEU A 66 -9.36 -3.33 6.09
C LEU A 66 -9.77 -4.61 6.82
N SER A 67 -9.96 -5.69 6.07
CA SER A 67 -10.32 -7.02 6.58
C SER A 67 -9.22 -8.02 6.29
N TYR A 68 -9.14 -9.10 7.08
CA TYR A 68 -8.13 -10.14 6.89
C TYR A 68 -8.18 -10.69 5.46
N ALA A 69 -7.04 -10.66 4.76
CA ALA A 69 -6.94 -10.94 3.33
C ALA A 69 -6.59 -12.40 3.02
N GLY A 70 -6.62 -13.29 4.02
CA GLY A 70 -6.36 -14.72 3.85
C GLY A 70 -4.94 -15.17 4.21
N GLU A 71 -3.98 -14.24 4.24
CA GLU A 71 -2.58 -14.50 4.58
C GLU A 71 -2.21 -13.89 5.95
N ILE A 72 -1.23 -14.51 6.63
CA ILE A 72 -0.81 -14.14 7.99
C ILE A 72 -0.49 -12.64 8.06
N GLY A 73 -1.21 -11.91 8.92
CA GLY A 73 -1.05 -10.48 9.13
C GLY A 73 -1.43 -9.59 7.94
N GLN A 74 -2.01 -10.13 6.86
CA GLN A 74 -2.44 -9.36 5.70
C GLN A 74 -3.87 -8.85 5.90
N PHE A 75 -4.05 -7.55 5.70
CA PHE A 75 -5.35 -6.91 5.70
C PHE A 75 -5.53 -6.11 4.42
N ALA A 76 -6.72 -6.18 3.81
CA ALA A 76 -7.02 -5.49 2.57
C ALA A 76 -8.40 -4.84 2.58
N GLY A 77 -8.55 -3.79 1.77
CA GLY A 77 -9.82 -3.08 1.56
C GLY A 77 -9.78 -2.24 0.31
N GLU A 78 -10.95 -1.99 -0.25
CA GLU A 78 -11.12 -1.24 -1.50
C GLU A 78 -11.26 0.25 -1.21
N SER A 79 -10.62 1.06 -2.05
CA SER A 79 -10.63 2.52 -1.95
C SER A 79 -10.85 3.16 -3.31
N THR A 80 -11.68 4.20 -3.34
CA THR A 80 -11.81 5.07 -4.52
C THR A 80 -11.04 6.35 -4.25
N ILE A 81 -9.99 6.60 -5.05
CA ILE A 81 -9.22 7.84 -4.98
C ILE A 81 -9.75 8.79 -6.06
N PRO A 82 -10.31 9.96 -5.67
CA PRO A 82 -11.16 10.75 -6.57
C PRO A 82 -10.39 11.54 -7.63
N SER A 83 -9.08 11.78 -7.46
CA SER A 83 -8.31 12.59 -8.38
C SER A 83 -6.82 12.25 -8.40
N ASP A 84 -6.12 12.67 -9.45
CA ASP A 84 -4.67 12.64 -9.52
C ASP A 84 -4.03 13.52 -8.43
N GLY A 85 -2.91 13.08 -7.89
CA GLY A 85 -2.13 13.83 -6.92
C GLY A 85 -1.46 12.97 -5.84
N PRO A 86 -0.71 13.61 -4.94
CA PRO A 86 -0.15 12.94 -3.78
C PRO A 86 -1.23 12.70 -2.71
N TYR A 87 -1.20 11.52 -2.11
CA TYR A 87 -2.03 11.12 -0.99
C TYR A 87 -1.17 10.56 0.13
N ASP A 88 -1.51 10.95 1.35
CA ASP A 88 -0.98 10.32 2.55
C ASP A 88 -1.97 9.26 3.03
N ILE A 89 -1.48 8.03 3.13
CA ILE A 89 -2.21 6.90 3.66
C ILE A 89 -1.63 6.61 5.04
N ILE A 90 -2.47 6.71 6.06
CA ILE A 90 -2.12 6.38 7.45
C ILE A 90 -2.91 5.14 7.81
N VAL A 91 -2.23 4.04 8.11
CA VAL A 91 -2.88 2.80 8.54
C VAL A 91 -2.65 2.63 10.02
N TYR A 92 -3.73 2.43 10.79
CA TYR A 92 -3.63 1.97 12.17
C TYR A 92 -4.23 0.58 12.30
N ALA A 93 -3.64 -0.21 13.19
CA ALA A 93 -4.16 -1.50 13.62
C ALA A 93 -4.30 -1.47 15.14
N PHE A 94 -5.52 -1.64 15.63
CA PHE A 94 -5.84 -1.58 17.05
C PHE A 94 -6.42 -2.89 17.53
N ASP A 95 -5.89 -3.41 18.64
CA ASP A 95 -6.44 -4.57 19.35
C ASP A 95 -7.22 -4.09 20.59
N PRO A 96 -8.58 -4.15 20.57
CA PRO A 96 -9.40 -3.69 21.69
C PRO A 96 -9.24 -4.55 22.95
N ALA A 97 -8.72 -5.77 22.86
CA ALA A 97 -8.61 -6.68 24.00
C ALA A 97 -7.48 -6.30 24.97
N ASN A 98 -6.41 -5.67 24.46
CA ASN A 98 -5.23 -5.31 25.25
C ASN A 98 -4.73 -3.87 25.02
N GLY A 99 -5.36 -3.13 24.10
CA GLY A 99 -5.03 -1.75 23.78
C GLY A 99 -3.80 -1.57 22.88
N ASN A 100 -3.21 -2.66 22.39
CA ASN A 100 -2.06 -2.56 21.52
C ASN A 100 -2.42 -1.87 20.21
N THR A 101 -1.56 -0.95 19.77
CA THR A 101 -1.79 -0.15 18.57
C THR A 101 -0.53 -0.10 17.72
N GLY A 102 -0.65 -0.46 16.45
CA GLY A 102 0.34 -0.22 15.41
C GLY A 102 -0.09 0.96 14.53
N LEU A 103 0.88 1.76 14.06
CA LEU A 103 0.64 2.88 13.17
C LEU A 103 1.72 2.91 12.08
N ASP A 104 1.32 3.00 10.83
CA ASP A 104 2.22 3.23 9.70
C ASP A 104 1.69 4.37 8.81
N ARG A 105 2.60 5.03 8.09
CA ARG A 105 2.26 6.10 7.15
C ARG A 105 3.09 5.96 5.89
N THR A 106 2.41 6.00 4.75
CA THR A 106 3.04 6.05 3.44
C THR A 106 2.44 7.16 2.58
N THR A 107 3.21 7.63 1.60
CA THR A 107 2.76 8.62 0.62
C THR A 107 2.75 7.97 -0.76
N VAL A 108 1.60 8.01 -1.41
CA VAL A 108 1.41 7.50 -2.77
C VAL A 108 1.13 8.64 -3.73
N VAL A 109 1.53 8.51 -4.99
CA VAL A 109 1.20 9.47 -6.05
C VAL A 109 0.27 8.79 -7.02
N VAL A 110 -0.98 9.25 -7.06
CA VAL A 110 -1.98 8.76 -8.00
C VAL A 110 -1.91 9.61 -9.25
N GLY A 111 -1.84 8.99 -10.41
CA GLY A 111 -1.81 9.69 -11.69
C GLY A 111 -1.82 8.71 -12.84
N SER A 112 -2.08 9.18 -14.06
CA SER A 112 -2.15 8.28 -15.21
C SER A 112 -0.79 7.61 -15.43
N SER A 113 -0.68 6.31 -15.16
CA SER A 113 0.50 5.54 -15.53
C SER A 113 0.46 5.35 -17.04
N GLN A 114 1.27 6.10 -17.79
CA GLN A 114 1.65 5.62 -19.11
C GLN A 114 2.46 4.33 -18.88
N PRO A 115 2.13 3.21 -19.56
CA PRO A 115 3.01 2.06 -19.55
C PRO A 115 4.38 2.52 -20.04
N THR A 116 5.44 2.18 -19.31
CA THR A 116 6.81 2.36 -19.81
C THR A 116 6.89 1.67 -21.17
N PRO A 117 7.26 2.37 -22.26
CA PRO A 117 7.50 1.71 -23.53
C PRO A 117 8.57 0.64 -23.29
N ASN A 118 8.21 -0.60 -23.59
CA ASN A 118 9.11 -1.73 -23.57
C ASN A 118 10.30 -1.38 -24.48
N GLU A 119 11.53 -1.45 -23.98
CA GLU A 119 12.76 -1.20 -24.73
C GLU A 119 13.09 -2.34 -25.73
N GLU A 120 12.06 -2.87 -26.42
CA GLU A 120 12.14 -4.02 -27.33
C GLU A 120 11.50 -3.73 -28.71
N GLN A 121 11.20 -2.47 -29.03
CA GLN A 121 10.84 -2.08 -30.39
C GLN A 121 11.89 -1.14 -30.96
N ARG A 122 13.07 -1.71 -31.21
CA ARG A 122 14.01 -1.19 -32.21
C ARG A 122 13.61 -1.76 -33.57
N PRO A 123 12.95 -1.01 -34.47
CA PRO A 123 12.77 -1.46 -35.84
C PRO A 123 14.14 -1.64 -36.51
N GLY A 124 14.28 -2.77 -37.21
CA GLY A 124 15.55 -3.25 -37.75
C GLY A 124 16.24 -2.28 -38.70
N VAL A 125 17.56 -2.17 -38.52
CA VAL A 125 18.48 -1.77 -39.58
C VAL A 125 18.88 -3.06 -40.29
N PHE A 126 18.34 -3.27 -41.49
CA PHE A 126 18.96 -4.16 -42.47
C PHE A 126 19.84 -3.26 -43.35
N ASP A 127 21.15 -3.44 -43.22
CA ASP A 127 22.14 -2.95 -44.16
C ASP A 127 22.04 -3.78 -45.47
N GLU A 128 22.00 -3.10 -46.61
CA GLU A 128 22.46 -3.61 -47.92
C GLU A 128 23.46 -2.61 -48.52
#